data_AF-A0A2A6RLL1-F1
#
_entry.id   AF-A0A2A6RLL1-F1
#
_cell.length_a   1.000
_cell.length_b   1.000
_cell.length_c   1.000
_cell.angle_alpha   90.00
_cell.angle_beta   90.00
_cell.angle_gamma   90.00
#
_symmetry.space_group_name_H-M   'P 1'
#
loop_
_entity.id
_entity.type
_entity.pdbx_description
1 polymer ?
#
loop_
_entity_poly.entity_id
_entity_poly.type
_entity_poly.pdbx_seq_one_letter_code
_entity_poly.pdbx_strand_id
1 'polypeptide(L)'
;MVDALLGEILGEPAALPLLQYSLLKLWEARERNRVTWAAYQQVGGGRLALGRGADAVYQQLIPEDQKTAERIFLRLVRPSEGIEMTSMRVRRAELVQGGEDPSRVERVLTRLIDARLLRLTSGESSSDTQVEIAHEALIRNWPTLSNWLEDERHNLRQRQRLTERAEQWQRLGQTREDLLQGQLLEEAQRYPDLNQLERDFVQASSAAVTARLWNSEGQALAVLRGHSGDVYSAVFSPDGTRMLTASADGTARQYMVSTEDLRRAAVCRVNRELTPEEVQGFEVDLPLAFTLEQRQCPPVYSWQR
;
A
#
# COMPACT_ATOMS: atom_id res chain seq x y z
N MET A 1 -20.67 35.96 22.63
CA MET A 1 -20.86 34.88 21.63
C MET A 1 -20.06 35.16 20.37
N VAL A 2 -20.26 36.31 19.71
CA VAL A 2 -19.45 36.67 18.52
C VAL A 2 -17.95 36.67 18.84
N ASP A 3 -17.53 37.26 19.96
CA ASP A 3 -16.11 37.24 20.35
C ASP A 3 -15.57 35.84 20.66
N ALA A 4 -16.44 34.94 21.16
CA ALA A 4 -16.06 33.54 21.40
C ALA A 4 -15.91 32.77 20.07
N LEU A 5 -16.85 32.95 19.15
CA LEU A 5 -16.80 32.38 17.80
C LEU A 5 -15.56 32.88 17.03
N LEU A 6 -15.29 34.18 17.08
CA LEU A 6 -14.12 34.77 16.45
C LEU A 6 -12.84 34.33 17.16
N GLY A 7 -12.79 34.28 18.49
CA GLY A 7 -11.63 33.80 19.23
C GLY A 7 -11.29 32.33 19.00
N GLU A 8 -12.28 31.49 18.70
CA GLU A 8 -12.08 30.07 18.37
C GLU A 8 -11.61 29.84 16.92
N ILE A 9 -11.97 30.74 16.00
CA ILE A 9 -11.77 30.56 14.56
C ILE A 9 -10.61 31.41 14.01
N LEU A 10 -10.40 32.62 14.55
CA LEU A 10 -9.32 33.51 14.12
C LEU A 10 -7.97 32.93 14.56
N GLY A 11 -7.17 32.51 13.58
CA GLY A 11 -5.87 31.84 13.78
C GLY A 11 -5.82 30.42 13.22
N GLU A 12 -6.97 29.82 12.90
CA GLU A 12 -7.04 28.50 12.27
C GLU A 12 -6.78 28.58 10.75
N PRO A 13 -5.95 27.68 10.19
CA PRO A 13 -5.97 27.42 8.75
C PRO A 13 -7.39 27.01 8.34
N ALA A 14 -7.95 27.65 7.30
CA ALA A 14 -9.35 27.51 6.89
C ALA A 14 -10.41 28.08 7.87
N ALA A 15 -10.07 29.18 8.56
CA ALA A 15 -10.99 29.97 9.39
C ALA A 15 -12.32 30.35 8.69
N LEU A 16 -12.28 30.75 7.41
CA LEU A 16 -13.47 31.20 6.67
C LEU A 16 -14.50 30.08 6.46
N PRO A 17 -14.15 28.87 5.97
CA PRO A 17 -15.06 27.74 5.94
C PRO A 17 -15.68 27.37 7.29
N LEU A 18 -14.88 27.36 8.36
CA LEU A 18 -15.37 27.10 9.73
C LEU A 18 -16.39 28.14 10.16
N LEU A 19 -16.12 29.42 9.89
CA LEU A 19 -17.02 30.52 10.21
C LEU A 19 -18.33 30.41 9.42
N GLN A 20 -18.24 30.20 8.11
CA GLN A 20 -19.41 30.06 7.24
C GLN A 20 -20.31 28.90 7.71
N TYR A 21 -19.72 27.74 7.99
CA TYR A 21 -20.47 26.58 8.43
C TYR A 21 -21.11 26.80 9.81
N SER A 22 -20.34 27.35 10.75
CA SER A 22 -20.83 27.66 12.10
C SER A 22 -22.00 28.62 12.07
N LEU A 23 -21.90 29.69 11.29
CA LEU A 23 -23.00 30.66 11.12
C LEU A 23 -24.25 30.02 10.50
N LEU A 24 -24.09 29.14 9.51
CA LEU A 24 -25.20 28.39 8.92
C LEU A 24 -25.89 27.50 9.95
N LYS A 25 -25.13 26.74 10.75
CA LYS A 25 -25.70 25.87 11.79
C LYS A 25 -26.35 26.63 12.93
N LEU A 26 -25.78 27.76 13.33
CA LEU A 26 -26.41 28.66 14.30
C LEU A 26 -27.71 29.25 13.77
N TRP A 27 -27.76 29.58 12.47
CA TRP A 27 -28.99 30.02 11.83
C TRP A 27 -30.04 28.92 11.82
N GLU A 28 -29.69 27.68 11.50
CA GLU A 28 -30.61 26.53 11.54
C GLU A 28 -31.13 26.25 12.96
N ALA A 29 -30.28 26.37 13.98
CA ALA A 29 -30.61 26.11 15.38
C ALA A 29 -31.27 27.31 16.11
N ARG A 30 -31.58 28.41 15.40
CA ARG A 30 -32.13 29.62 16.03
C ARG A 30 -33.54 29.38 16.58
N GLU A 31 -33.83 30.01 17.71
CA GLU A 31 -35.17 30.02 18.30
C GLU A 31 -35.80 31.40 18.11
N ARG A 32 -36.98 31.47 17.48
CA ARG A 32 -37.74 32.73 17.29
C ARG A 32 -36.87 33.87 16.71
N ASN A 33 -36.05 33.55 15.70
CA ASN A 33 -35.07 34.44 15.06
C ASN A 33 -33.94 34.97 15.97
N ARG A 34 -33.64 34.28 17.07
CA ARG A 34 -32.50 34.58 17.94
C ARG A 34 -31.60 33.36 18.08
N VAL A 35 -30.30 33.59 17.94
CA VAL A 35 -29.28 32.59 18.26
C VAL A 35 -28.96 32.71 19.75
N THR A 36 -29.11 31.62 20.50
CA THR A 36 -28.85 31.58 21.94
C THR A 36 -27.47 31.00 22.23
N TRP A 37 -26.92 31.29 23.41
CA TRP A 37 -25.68 30.66 23.86
C TRP A 37 -25.83 29.13 23.98
N ALA A 38 -27.01 28.65 24.38
CA ALA A 38 -27.34 27.23 24.41
C ALA A 38 -27.26 26.61 23.01
N ALA A 39 -27.85 27.25 22.00
CA ALA A 39 -27.74 26.80 20.60
C ALA A 39 -26.27 26.78 20.13
N TYR A 40 -25.47 27.78 20.52
CA TYR A 40 -24.04 27.82 20.23
C TYR A 40 -23.25 26.65 20.82
N GLN A 41 -23.51 26.30 22.08
CA GLN A 41 -22.88 25.13 22.72
C GLN A 41 -23.38 23.80 22.14
N GLN A 42 -24.66 23.74 21.76
CA GLN A 42 -25.27 22.55 21.16
C GLN A 42 -24.65 22.23 19.79
N VAL A 43 -24.42 23.24 18.94
CA VAL A 43 -23.74 23.02 17.66
C VAL A 43 -22.24 22.74 17.83
N GLY A 44 -21.66 22.98 19.01
CA GLY A 44 -20.26 22.65 19.32
C GLY A 44 -19.27 23.80 19.23
N GLY A 45 -19.76 25.04 19.27
CA GLY A 45 -18.93 26.23 19.07
C GLY A 45 -18.45 26.37 17.62
N GLY A 46 -17.49 27.28 17.40
CA GLY A 46 -16.98 27.57 16.06
C GLY A 46 -16.12 26.45 15.47
N ARG A 47 -15.30 25.80 16.31
CA ARG A 47 -14.33 24.80 15.86
C ARG A 47 -14.98 23.44 15.58
N LEU A 48 -15.87 22.97 16.45
CA LEU A 48 -16.44 21.62 16.35
C LEU A 48 -17.76 21.56 15.60
N ALA A 49 -18.38 22.69 15.23
CA ALA A 49 -19.64 22.67 14.49
C ALA A 49 -19.54 21.88 13.17
N LEU A 50 -18.46 22.09 12.41
CA LEU A 50 -18.21 21.35 11.19
C LEU A 50 -18.04 19.85 11.46
N GLY A 51 -17.22 19.49 12.45
CA GLY A 51 -16.97 18.10 12.83
C GLY A 51 -18.23 17.38 13.33
N ARG A 52 -19.05 18.02 14.19
CA ARG A 52 -20.33 17.46 14.66
C ARG A 52 -21.34 17.28 13.54
N GLY A 53 -21.39 18.23 12.61
CA GLY A 53 -22.25 18.11 11.44
C GLY A 53 -21.83 16.98 10.50
N ALA A 54 -20.53 16.83 10.26
CA ALA A 54 -19.98 15.72 9.49
C ALA A 54 -20.25 14.36 10.18
N ASP A 55 -20.05 14.30 11.50
CA ASP A 55 -20.31 13.09 12.28
C ASP A 55 -21.80 12.71 12.26
N ALA A 56 -22.71 13.67 12.41
CA ALA A 56 -24.15 13.41 12.31
C ALA A 56 -24.55 12.82 10.95
N VAL A 57 -23.95 13.29 9.85
CA VAL A 57 -24.18 12.74 8.50
C VAL A 57 -23.65 11.32 8.41
N TYR A 58 -22.43 11.06 8.90
CA TYR A 58 -21.81 9.74 8.90
C TYR A 58 -22.60 8.72 9.74
N GLN A 59 -23.08 9.11 10.92
CA GLN A 59 -23.86 8.25 11.82
C GLN A 59 -25.25 7.89 11.27
N GLN A 60 -25.77 8.64 10.29
CA GLN A 60 -27.03 8.32 9.61
C GLN A 60 -26.87 7.32 8.45
N LEU A 61 -25.63 6.99 8.07
CA LEU A 61 -25.36 5.96 7.07
C LEU A 61 -25.55 4.58 7.69
N ILE A 62 -25.99 3.62 6.87
CA ILE A 62 -26.00 2.21 7.29
C ILE A 62 -24.56 1.69 7.44
N PRO A 63 -24.30 0.63 8.24
CA PRO A 63 -22.93 0.18 8.52
C PRO A 63 -22.07 -0.12 7.28
N GLU A 64 -22.65 -0.64 6.20
CA GLU A 64 -21.92 -0.88 4.95
C GLU A 64 -21.58 0.43 4.21
N ASP A 65 -22.49 1.41 4.22
CA ASP A 65 -22.27 2.73 3.62
C ASP A 65 -21.26 3.55 4.46
N GLN A 66 -21.20 3.31 5.78
CA GLN A 66 -20.18 3.89 6.67
C GLN A 66 -18.77 3.42 6.30
N LYS A 67 -18.58 2.11 6.08
CA LYS A 67 -17.30 1.55 5.61
C LYS A 67 -16.90 2.15 4.26
N THR A 68 -17.85 2.26 3.32
CA THR A 68 -17.60 2.90 2.03
C THR A 68 -17.21 4.38 2.19
N ALA A 69 -17.88 5.12 3.08
CA ALA A 69 -17.58 6.52 3.34
C ALA A 69 -16.19 6.71 3.94
N GLU A 70 -15.83 5.93 4.96
CA GLU A 70 -14.50 5.93 5.59
C GLU A 70 -13.40 5.68 4.54
N ARG A 71 -13.57 4.62 3.74
CA ARG A 71 -12.68 4.27 2.63
C ARG A 71 -12.48 5.41 1.64
N ILE A 72 -13.58 6.06 1.23
CA ILE A 72 -13.54 7.24 0.34
C ILE A 72 -12.75 8.37 0.98
N PHE A 73 -13.03 8.73 2.24
CA PHE A 73 -12.29 9.80 2.92
C PHE A 73 -10.81 9.51 3.03
N LEU A 74 -10.45 8.28 3.42
CA LEU A 74 -9.06 7.85 3.46
C LEU A 74 -8.39 7.97 2.08
N ARG A 75 -9.10 7.64 0.99
CA ARG A 75 -8.61 7.77 -0.39
C ARG A 75 -8.39 9.22 -0.83
N LEU A 76 -9.17 10.15 -0.30
CA LEU A 76 -9.11 11.58 -0.63
C LEU A 76 -8.08 12.37 0.19
N VAL A 77 -7.31 11.71 1.06
CA VAL A 77 -6.28 12.35 1.88
C VAL A 77 -4.91 11.74 1.57
N ARG A 78 -3.90 12.61 1.45
CA ARG A 78 -2.49 12.21 1.40
C ARG A 78 -1.68 12.79 2.55
N PRO A 79 -0.68 12.06 3.02
CA PRO A 79 0.39 12.64 3.81
C PRO A 79 1.19 13.63 2.95
N SER A 80 1.37 14.85 3.43
CA SER A 80 2.33 15.81 2.87
C SER A 80 3.68 15.70 3.59
N GLU A 81 4.63 16.57 3.24
CA GLU A 81 5.93 16.58 3.91
C GLU A 81 5.77 16.74 5.44
N GLY A 82 6.42 15.87 6.20
CA GLY A 82 6.33 15.84 7.66
C GLY A 82 5.11 15.11 8.19
N ILE A 83 4.30 15.81 9.00
CA ILE A 83 3.16 15.23 9.72
C ILE A 83 1.78 15.70 9.25
N GLU A 84 1.75 16.58 8.27
CA GLU A 84 0.51 17.13 7.77
C GLU A 84 -0.21 16.18 6.82
N MET A 85 -1.54 16.34 6.77
CA MET A 85 -2.45 15.61 5.90
C MET A 85 -3.18 16.64 5.04
N THR A 86 -3.20 16.43 3.73
CA THR A 86 -3.83 17.34 2.75
C THR A 86 -4.84 16.59 1.90
N SER A 87 -5.86 17.29 1.43
CA SER A 87 -6.78 16.71 0.46
C SER A 87 -6.07 16.45 -0.87
N MET A 88 -6.50 15.41 -1.56
CA MET A 88 -6.15 15.14 -2.95
C MET A 88 -7.40 15.02 -3.79
N ARG A 89 -7.24 15.24 -5.09
CA ARG A 89 -8.30 14.99 -6.08
C ARG A 89 -8.15 13.58 -6.61
N VAL A 90 -9.24 12.83 -6.59
CA VAL A 90 -9.29 11.45 -7.08
C VAL A 90 -10.39 11.34 -8.12
N ARG A 91 -10.14 10.64 -9.22
CA ARG A 91 -11.17 10.41 -10.24
C ARG A 91 -12.31 9.60 -9.64
N ARG A 92 -13.56 9.98 -9.93
CA ARG A 92 -14.75 9.32 -9.37
C ARG A 92 -14.75 7.80 -9.60
N ALA A 93 -14.30 7.35 -10.77
CA ALA A 93 -14.21 5.93 -11.11
C ALA A 93 -13.20 5.16 -10.23
N GLU A 94 -12.14 5.81 -9.73
CA GLU A 94 -11.13 5.17 -8.88
C GLU A 94 -11.59 4.99 -7.44
N LEU A 95 -12.64 5.69 -7.04
CA LEU A 95 -13.23 5.49 -5.71
C LEU A 95 -13.96 4.16 -5.61
N VAL A 96 -14.26 3.47 -6.71
CA VAL A 96 -14.92 2.15 -6.65
C VAL A 96 -13.87 1.08 -6.35
N GLN A 97 -13.99 0.47 -5.17
CA GLN A 97 -13.30 -0.80 -4.90
C GLN A 97 -14.00 -1.86 -5.73
N GLY A 98 -13.27 -2.74 -6.39
CA GLY A 98 -13.94 -3.82 -7.14
C GLY A 98 -14.34 -5.00 -6.27
N GLY A 99 -15.35 -5.70 -6.78
CA GLY A 99 -16.24 -6.48 -5.94
C GLY A 99 -17.30 -5.62 -5.23
N GLU A 100 -17.11 -4.30 -5.11
CA GLU A 100 -18.14 -3.39 -4.60
C GLU A 100 -19.14 -3.02 -5.70
N ASP A 101 -20.41 -2.91 -5.33
CA ASP A 101 -21.46 -2.40 -6.22
C ASP A 101 -21.25 -0.90 -6.46
N PRO A 102 -21.01 -0.46 -7.72
CA PRO A 102 -20.85 0.96 -8.03
C PRO A 102 -22.04 1.81 -7.57
N SER A 103 -23.25 1.25 -7.55
CA SER A 103 -24.46 1.95 -7.11
C SER A 103 -24.43 2.32 -5.63
N ARG A 104 -23.74 1.52 -4.80
CA ARG A 104 -23.51 1.84 -3.39
C ARG A 104 -22.58 3.04 -3.26
N VAL A 105 -21.43 2.99 -3.94
CA VAL A 105 -20.44 4.09 -3.94
C VAL A 105 -21.10 5.38 -4.38
N GLU A 106 -21.92 5.33 -5.43
CA GLU A 106 -22.63 6.50 -5.94
C GLU A 106 -23.68 7.07 -4.98
N ARG A 107 -24.42 6.19 -4.29
CA ARG A 107 -25.34 6.62 -3.23
C ARG A 107 -24.60 7.33 -2.10
N VAL A 108 -23.46 6.78 -1.66
CA VAL A 108 -22.65 7.38 -0.59
C VAL A 108 -22.07 8.71 -1.03
N LEU A 109 -21.48 8.79 -2.23
CA LEU A 109 -20.96 10.04 -2.79
C LEU A 109 -22.04 11.12 -2.86
N THR A 110 -23.22 10.78 -3.37
CA THR A 110 -24.35 11.74 -3.45
C THR A 110 -24.69 12.31 -2.07
N ARG A 111 -24.83 11.45 -1.06
CA ARG A 111 -25.12 11.90 0.33
C ARG A 111 -24.02 12.80 0.90
N LEU A 112 -22.75 12.45 0.69
CA LEU A 112 -21.63 13.23 1.20
C LEU A 112 -21.47 14.58 0.48
N ILE A 113 -21.81 14.64 -0.82
CA ILE A 113 -21.80 15.87 -1.61
C ILE A 113 -22.97 16.78 -1.23
N ASP A 114 -24.18 16.24 -1.06
CA ASP A 114 -25.35 16.98 -0.62
C ASP A 114 -25.13 17.60 0.77
N ALA A 115 -24.43 16.87 1.64
CA ALA A 115 -23.98 17.33 2.95
C ALA A 115 -22.80 18.32 2.92
N ARG A 116 -22.24 18.62 1.73
CA ARG A 116 -21.07 19.47 1.51
C ARG A 116 -19.81 18.99 2.23
N LEU A 117 -19.68 17.69 2.44
CA LEU A 117 -18.46 17.08 2.97
C LEU A 117 -17.45 16.80 1.85
N LEU A 118 -17.97 16.47 0.68
CA LEU A 118 -17.20 16.29 -0.56
C LEU A 118 -17.62 17.32 -1.60
N ARG A 119 -16.73 17.60 -2.55
CA ARG A 119 -16.99 18.44 -3.72
C ARG A 119 -16.63 17.70 -5.00
N LEU A 120 -17.35 18.03 -6.07
CA LEU A 120 -17.02 17.61 -7.42
C LEU A 120 -16.26 18.73 -8.13
N THR A 121 -15.21 18.36 -8.85
CA THR A 121 -14.54 19.21 -9.83
C THR A 121 -14.78 18.58 -11.19
N SER A 122 -15.53 19.25 -12.06
CA SER A 122 -15.79 18.78 -13.42
C SER A 122 -14.50 18.86 -14.23
N GLY A 123 -14.07 17.74 -14.81
CA GLY A 123 -13.04 17.71 -15.85
C GLY A 123 -13.63 18.02 -17.23
N GLU A 124 -12.82 17.87 -18.28
CA GLU A 124 -13.25 18.12 -19.67
C GLU A 124 -14.36 17.17 -20.14
N SER A 125 -14.49 16.02 -19.49
CA SER A 125 -15.53 15.01 -19.74
C SER A 125 -16.19 14.55 -18.43
N SER A 126 -17.38 13.98 -18.53
CA SER A 126 -18.06 13.36 -17.37
C SER A 126 -17.22 12.25 -16.73
N SER A 127 -16.42 11.53 -17.52
CA SER A 127 -15.44 10.52 -17.06
C SER A 127 -14.25 11.10 -16.30
N ASP A 128 -13.98 12.39 -16.42
CA ASP A 128 -12.88 13.08 -15.73
C ASP A 128 -13.37 13.87 -14.50
N THR A 129 -14.59 13.58 -14.04
CA THR A 129 -15.10 14.18 -12.80
C THR A 129 -14.25 13.71 -11.62
N GLN A 130 -13.63 14.68 -10.94
CA GLN A 130 -12.80 14.44 -9.75
C GLN A 130 -13.59 14.75 -8.49
N VAL A 131 -13.31 13.99 -7.44
CA VAL A 131 -13.86 14.16 -6.10
C VAL A 131 -12.74 14.64 -5.18
N GLU A 132 -13.07 15.56 -4.28
CA GLU A 132 -12.16 16.05 -3.24
C GLU A 132 -12.95 16.33 -1.96
N ILE A 133 -12.27 16.34 -0.82
CA ILE A 133 -12.85 16.88 0.43
C ILE A 133 -13.19 18.36 0.22
N ALA A 134 -14.39 18.77 0.63
CA ALA A 134 -14.88 20.13 0.37
C ALA A 134 -13.99 21.21 1.00
N HIS A 135 -13.47 20.97 2.21
CA HIS A 135 -12.64 21.90 2.96
C HIS A 135 -11.58 21.17 3.79
N GLU A 136 -10.33 21.65 3.82
CA GLU A 136 -9.26 21.13 4.70
C GLU A 136 -9.63 21.18 6.19
N ALA A 137 -10.53 22.09 6.57
CA ALA A 137 -11.09 22.17 7.90
C ALA A 137 -11.70 20.85 8.38
N LEU A 138 -12.22 20.00 7.48
CA LEU A 138 -12.72 18.67 7.82
C LEU A 138 -11.60 17.74 8.30
N ILE A 139 -10.46 17.74 7.61
CA ILE A 139 -9.30 16.92 7.98
C ILE A 139 -8.80 17.29 9.39
N ARG A 140 -8.86 18.57 9.73
CA ARG A 140 -8.33 19.11 11.00
C ARG A 140 -9.32 19.10 12.16
N ASN A 141 -10.62 19.25 11.90
CA ASN A 141 -11.63 19.52 12.93
C ASN A 141 -12.76 18.49 12.99
N TRP A 142 -12.70 17.41 12.22
CA TRP A 142 -13.62 16.28 12.34
C TRP A 142 -12.93 15.12 13.06
N PRO A 143 -13.20 14.91 14.38
CA PRO A 143 -12.47 13.93 15.18
C PRO A 143 -12.49 12.51 14.62
N THR A 144 -13.62 12.10 14.04
CA THR A 144 -13.78 10.76 13.45
C THR A 144 -12.79 10.55 12.29
N LEU A 145 -12.69 11.53 11.38
CA LEU A 145 -11.72 11.48 10.28
C LEU A 145 -10.28 11.57 10.79
N SER A 146 -10.01 12.44 11.76
CA SER A 146 -8.66 12.56 12.33
C SER A 146 -8.19 11.24 12.93
N ASN A 147 -9.05 10.53 13.67
CA ASN A 147 -8.74 9.22 14.24
C ASN A 147 -8.43 8.18 13.14
N TRP A 148 -9.25 8.11 12.08
CA TRP A 148 -8.99 7.21 10.96
C TRP A 148 -7.63 7.49 10.30
N LEU A 149 -7.29 8.78 10.11
CA LEU A 149 -6.03 9.19 9.50
C LEU A 149 -4.82 8.89 10.38
N GLU A 150 -4.97 8.95 11.70
CA GLU A 150 -3.93 8.57 12.65
C GLU A 150 -3.69 7.06 12.63
N ASP A 151 -4.76 6.26 12.68
CA ASP A 151 -4.72 4.80 12.65
C ASP A 151 -4.13 4.28 11.32
N GLU A 152 -4.51 4.88 10.19
CA GLU A 152 -4.12 4.43 8.85
C GLU A 152 -2.86 5.12 8.31
N ARG A 153 -2.19 5.96 9.10
CA ARG A 153 -1.09 6.82 8.62
C ARG A 153 0.03 6.07 7.91
N HIS A 154 0.40 4.90 8.41
CA HIS A 154 1.42 4.06 7.78
C HIS A 154 0.95 3.53 6.42
N ASN A 155 -0.29 3.04 6.37
CA ASN A 155 -0.89 2.44 5.19
C ASN A 155 -1.14 3.46 4.08
N LEU A 156 -1.53 4.69 4.43
CA LEU A 156 -1.75 5.78 3.46
C LEU A 156 -0.51 6.04 2.60
N ARG A 157 0.69 6.06 3.19
CA ARG A 157 1.95 6.26 2.45
C ARG A 157 2.26 5.11 1.50
N GLN A 158 2.05 3.88 1.96
CA GLN A 158 2.33 2.71 1.13
C GLN A 158 1.33 2.59 -0.02
N ARG A 159 0.05 2.88 0.25
CA ARG A 159 -0.99 2.93 -0.78
C ARG A 159 -0.70 4.00 -1.82
N GLN A 160 -0.27 5.20 -1.40
CA GLN A 160 0.12 6.25 -2.34
C GLN A 160 1.24 5.77 -3.30
N ARG A 161 2.28 5.13 -2.77
CA ARG A 161 3.35 4.55 -3.59
C ARG A 161 2.84 3.47 -4.54
N LEU A 162 1.90 2.65 -4.10
CA LEU A 162 1.27 1.63 -4.94
C LEU A 162 0.49 2.28 -6.10
N THR A 163 -0.32 3.30 -5.81
CA THR A 163 -1.07 4.06 -6.82
C THR A 163 -0.13 4.66 -7.86
N GLU A 164 0.91 5.37 -7.42
CA GLU A 164 1.88 6.04 -8.30
C GLU A 164 2.57 5.04 -9.24
N ARG A 165 2.93 3.86 -8.73
CA ARG A 165 3.51 2.77 -9.54
C ARG A 165 2.51 2.15 -10.50
N ALA A 166 1.28 1.91 -10.08
CA ALA A 166 0.24 1.35 -10.94
C ALA A 166 -0.09 2.32 -12.10
N GLU A 167 -0.16 3.62 -11.83
CA GLU A 167 -0.33 4.67 -12.85
C GLU A 167 0.87 4.75 -13.79
N GLN A 168 2.10 4.63 -13.27
CA GLN A 168 3.30 4.56 -14.10
C GLN A 168 3.27 3.33 -15.01
N TRP A 169 2.97 2.16 -14.46
CA TRP A 169 2.82 0.91 -15.22
C TRP A 169 1.79 1.05 -16.33
N GLN A 170 0.63 1.65 -16.06
CA GLN A 170 -0.38 1.93 -17.09
C GLN A 170 0.13 2.90 -18.16
N ARG A 171 0.80 3.99 -17.77
CA ARG A 171 1.34 5.00 -18.70
C ARG A 171 2.44 4.45 -19.60
N LEU A 172 3.26 3.53 -19.10
CA LEU A 172 4.36 2.91 -19.85
C LEU A 172 3.91 1.71 -20.72
N GLY A 173 2.60 1.46 -20.83
CA GLY A 173 2.07 0.39 -21.68
C GLY A 173 2.10 -0.98 -21.02
N GLN A 174 2.00 -1.03 -19.69
CA GLN A 174 1.89 -2.24 -18.88
C GLN A 174 3.10 -3.17 -19.01
N THR A 175 4.30 -2.61 -19.05
CA THR A 175 5.53 -3.40 -19.17
C THR A 175 5.71 -4.32 -17.95
N ARG A 176 6.40 -5.44 -18.17
CA ARG A 176 6.68 -6.41 -17.11
C ARG A 176 7.82 -5.97 -16.17
N GLU A 177 8.65 -5.00 -16.59
CA GLU A 177 9.77 -4.49 -15.79
C GLU A 177 9.30 -3.64 -14.61
N ASP A 178 8.17 -2.96 -14.75
CA ASP A 178 7.58 -2.08 -13.72
C ASP A 178 6.81 -2.85 -12.63
N LEU A 179 6.57 -4.15 -12.84
CA LEU A 179 5.77 -4.99 -11.94
C LEU A 179 6.35 -5.08 -10.53
N LEU A 180 5.47 -5.27 -9.56
CA LEU A 180 5.85 -5.49 -8.18
C LEU A 180 6.59 -6.82 -8.04
N GLN A 181 7.62 -6.79 -7.20
CA GLN A 181 8.42 -7.94 -6.86
C GLN A 181 8.74 -7.84 -5.37
N GLY A 182 9.15 -8.93 -4.75
CA GLY A 182 9.60 -8.84 -3.37
C GLY A 182 8.48 -8.80 -2.36
N GLN A 183 8.90 -8.31 -1.20
CA GLN A 183 8.05 -7.82 -0.14
C GLN A 183 7.00 -6.82 -0.66
N LEU A 184 7.29 -6.01 -1.67
CA LEU A 184 6.32 -5.04 -2.20
C LEU A 184 5.09 -5.71 -2.82
N LEU A 185 5.26 -6.86 -3.47
CA LEU A 185 4.14 -7.64 -3.99
C LEU A 185 3.36 -8.30 -2.83
N GLU A 186 4.06 -8.89 -1.87
CA GLU A 186 3.44 -9.53 -0.70
C GLU A 186 2.64 -8.55 0.16
N GLU A 187 3.16 -7.32 0.33
CA GLU A 187 2.45 -6.22 0.99
C GLU A 187 1.25 -5.77 0.16
N ALA A 188 1.43 -5.59 -1.16
CA ALA A 188 0.35 -5.14 -2.02
C ALA A 188 -0.84 -6.12 -2.06
N GLN A 189 -0.56 -7.43 -1.98
CA GLN A 189 -1.57 -8.49 -1.92
C GLN A 189 -2.39 -8.50 -0.64
N ARG A 190 -1.92 -7.86 0.44
CA ARG A 190 -2.63 -7.80 1.73
C ARG A 190 -3.60 -6.62 1.81
N TYR A 191 -3.55 -5.66 0.88
CA TYR A 191 -4.44 -4.52 0.92
C TYR A 191 -5.88 -4.93 0.56
N PRO A 192 -6.87 -4.65 1.43
CA PRO A 192 -8.26 -5.01 1.17
C PRO A 192 -8.92 -4.06 0.15
N ASP A 193 -8.56 -2.78 0.16
CA ASP A 193 -9.16 -1.72 -0.67
C ASP A 193 -8.24 -1.33 -1.84
N LEU A 194 -8.11 -2.23 -2.81
CA LEU A 194 -7.49 -1.91 -4.09
C LEU A 194 -8.55 -1.43 -5.09
N ASN A 195 -8.27 -0.31 -5.76
CA ASN A 195 -9.06 0.11 -6.92
C ASN A 195 -8.77 -0.81 -8.12
N GLN A 196 -9.46 -0.59 -9.24
CA GLN A 196 -9.31 -1.46 -10.40
C GLN A 196 -7.89 -1.47 -10.97
N LEU A 197 -7.28 -0.29 -11.14
CA LEU A 197 -5.94 -0.16 -11.69
C LEU A 197 -4.88 -0.85 -10.80
N GLU A 198 -4.96 -0.63 -9.49
CA GLU A 198 -4.05 -1.25 -8.52
C GLU A 198 -4.21 -2.77 -8.50
N ARG A 199 -5.45 -3.28 -8.59
CA ARG A 199 -5.66 -4.72 -8.70
C ARG A 199 -5.09 -5.29 -9.97
N ASP A 200 -5.33 -4.66 -11.11
CA ASP A 200 -4.78 -5.13 -12.39
C ASP A 200 -3.25 -5.19 -12.31
N PHE A 201 -2.63 -4.18 -11.70
CA PHE A 201 -1.20 -4.12 -11.46
C PHE A 201 -0.71 -5.22 -10.50
N VAL A 202 -1.38 -5.43 -9.36
CA VAL A 202 -1.03 -6.48 -8.38
C VAL A 202 -1.24 -7.87 -8.97
N GLN A 203 -2.31 -8.09 -9.74
CA GLN A 203 -2.58 -9.36 -10.41
C GLN A 203 -1.54 -9.66 -11.49
N ALA A 204 -1.24 -8.68 -12.35
CA ALA A 204 -0.16 -8.81 -13.34
C ALA A 204 1.19 -9.10 -12.68
N SER A 205 1.48 -8.44 -11.56
CA SER A 205 2.70 -8.66 -10.79
C SER A 205 2.75 -10.06 -10.16
N SER A 206 1.61 -10.57 -9.69
CA SER A 206 1.50 -11.91 -9.10
C SER A 206 1.58 -13.03 -10.14
N ALA A 207 1.11 -12.77 -11.36
CA ALA A 207 1.21 -13.68 -12.49
C ALA A 207 2.60 -13.66 -13.14
N ALA A 208 3.45 -12.68 -12.81
CA ALA A 208 4.81 -12.61 -13.33
C ALA A 208 5.65 -13.77 -12.81
N VAL A 209 6.35 -14.45 -13.73
CA VAL A 209 7.15 -15.63 -13.41
C VAL A 209 8.37 -15.24 -12.60
N THR A 210 8.57 -15.92 -11.47
CA THR A 210 9.79 -15.81 -10.67
C THR A 210 10.53 -17.12 -10.72
N ALA A 211 11.84 -17.09 -11.00
CA ALA A 211 12.68 -18.26 -10.77
C ALA A 211 12.91 -18.41 -9.25
N ARG A 212 12.98 -19.65 -8.76
CA ARG A 212 13.24 -19.94 -7.34
C ARG A 212 14.41 -20.91 -7.22
N LEU A 213 15.29 -20.64 -6.27
CA LEU A 213 16.40 -21.50 -5.89
C LEU A 213 15.99 -22.33 -4.67
N TRP A 214 16.27 -23.63 -4.71
CA TRP A 214 15.92 -24.59 -3.67
C TRP A 214 17.16 -25.34 -3.20
N ASN A 215 17.17 -25.79 -1.96
CA ASN A 215 18.17 -26.75 -1.49
C ASN A 215 17.80 -28.18 -1.95
N SER A 216 18.72 -29.13 -1.74
CA SER A 216 18.50 -30.54 -2.08
C SER A 216 17.38 -31.22 -1.29
N GLU A 217 16.90 -30.59 -0.22
CA GLU A 217 15.81 -31.07 0.64
C GLU A 217 14.45 -30.49 0.22
N GLY A 218 14.41 -29.70 -0.86
CA GLY A 218 13.18 -29.08 -1.37
C GLY A 218 12.73 -27.85 -0.58
N GLN A 219 13.59 -27.26 0.25
CA GLN A 219 13.33 -25.96 0.90
C GLN A 219 13.77 -24.82 -0.02
N ALA A 220 12.92 -23.80 -0.18
CA ALA A 220 13.26 -22.62 -0.98
C ALA A 220 14.34 -21.79 -0.26
N LEU A 221 15.49 -21.60 -0.93
CA LEU A 221 16.61 -20.80 -0.43
C LEU A 221 16.50 -19.34 -0.85
N ALA A 222 16.04 -19.08 -2.09
CA ALA A 222 15.91 -17.73 -2.61
C ALA A 222 14.85 -17.63 -3.71
N VAL A 223 14.23 -16.46 -3.83
CA VAL A 223 13.44 -16.08 -5.00
C VAL A 223 14.32 -15.21 -5.89
N LEU A 224 14.55 -15.66 -7.13
CA LEU A 224 15.37 -15.00 -8.13
C LEU A 224 14.49 -14.00 -8.88
N ARG A 225 14.52 -12.77 -8.38
CA ARG A 225 13.66 -11.67 -8.81
C ARG A 225 14.31 -10.92 -9.97
N GLY A 226 13.46 -10.36 -10.82
CA GLY A 226 13.88 -9.45 -11.89
C GLY A 226 13.46 -9.90 -13.28
N HIS A 227 13.29 -11.20 -13.50
CA HIS A 227 12.74 -11.64 -14.78
C HIS A 227 11.29 -11.25 -14.92
N SER A 228 10.98 -10.77 -16.11
CA SER A 228 9.69 -10.24 -16.48
C SER A 228 8.90 -11.27 -17.31
N GLY A 229 9.54 -12.36 -17.75
CA GLY A 229 8.89 -13.50 -18.39
C GLY A 229 9.46 -14.86 -18.03
N ASP A 230 8.93 -15.90 -18.67
CA ASP A 230 9.25 -17.30 -18.38
C ASP A 230 10.76 -17.50 -18.44
N VAL A 231 11.31 -18.07 -17.36
CA VAL A 231 12.71 -18.43 -17.32
C VAL A 231 12.85 -19.80 -17.98
N TYR A 232 13.49 -19.82 -19.16
CA TYR A 232 13.64 -21.03 -19.95
C TYR A 232 14.92 -21.80 -19.61
N SER A 233 15.92 -21.12 -19.06
CA SER A 233 17.21 -21.73 -18.76
C SER A 233 17.83 -21.11 -17.51
N ALA A 234 18.54 -21.95 -16.76
CA ALA A 234 19.34 -21.58 -15.61
C ALA A 234 20.63 -22.41 -15.62
N VAL A 235 21.78 -21.77 -15.44
CA VAL A 235 23.09 -22.43 -15.36
C VAL A 235 23.86 -21.91 -14.15
N PHE A 236 24.63 -22.78 -13.50
CA PHE A 236 25.57 -22.38 -12.46
C PHE A 236 26.96 -22.17 -13.06
N SER A 237 27.73 -21.25 -12.50
CA SER A 237 29.17 -21.20 -12.77
C SER A 237 29.87 -22.46 -12.23
N PRO A 238 31.02 -22.86 -12.79
CA PRO A 238 31.73 -24.07 -12.35
C PRO A 238 32.11 -24.07 -10.87
N ASP A 239 32.36 -22.90 -10.29
CA ASP A 239 32.67 -22.69 -8.88
C ASP A 239 31.43 -22.61 -7.97
N GLY A 240 30.22 -22.67 -8.55
CA GLY A 240 28.94 -22.62 -7.83
C GLY A 240 28.61 -21.26 -7.19
N THR A 241 29.42 -20.21 -7.42
CA THR A 241 29.23 -18.90 -6.79
C THR A 241 28.21 -18.02 -7.51
N ARG A 242 27.91 -18.34 -8.78
CA ARG A 242 27.05 -17.55 -9.65
C ARG A 242 26.03 -18.45 -10.33
N MET A 243 24.85 -17.88 -10.57
CA MET A 243 23.82 -18.47 -11.39
C MET A 243 23.44 -17.48 -12.50
N LEU A 244 23.30 -17.96 -13.73
CA LEU A 244 22.78 -17.20 -14.86
C LEU A 244 21.42 -17.77 -15.25
N THR A 245 20.46 -16.90 -15.48
CA THR A 245 19.15 -17.26 -16.03
C THR A 245 18.92 -16.54 -17.34
N ALA A 246 18.23 -17.20 -18.27
CA ALA A 246 17.75 -16.61 -19.52
C ALA A 246 16.22 -16.69 -19.56
N SER A 247 15.58 -15.59 -19.96
CA SER A 247 14.12 -15.45 -19.93
C SER A 247 13.54 -15.02 -21.27
N ALA A 248 12.26 -15.31 -21.44
CA ALA A 248 11.41 -14.77 -22.51
C ALA A 248 11.38 -13.23 -22.57
N ASP A 249 11.78 -12.54 -21.49
CA ASP A 249 11.89 -11.08 -21.45
C ASP A 249 13.03 -10.50 -22.30
N GLY A 250 13.80 -11.35 -22.99
CA GLY A 250 14.92 -10.95 -23.84
C GLY A 250 16.19 -10.61 -23.06
N THR A 251 16.19 -10.83 -21.74
CA THR A 251 17.34 -10.57 -20.87
C THR A 251 17.91 -11.87 -20.30
N ALA A 252 19.21 -11.83 -20.01
CA ALA A 252 19.86 -12.78 -19.12
C ALA A 252 20.24 -12.07 -17.82
N ARG A 253 20.01 -12.72 -16.68
CA ARG A 253 20.31 -12.15 -15.35
C ARG A 253 21.26 -13.05 -14.59
N GLN A 254 22.22 -12.44 -13.90
CA GLN A 254 23.18 -13.13 -13.05
C GLN A 254 22.85 -12.90 -11.57
N TYR A 255 22.89 -13.96 -10.78
CA TYR A 255 22.70 -13.96 -9.34
C TYR A 255 23.93 -14.51 -8.65
N MET A 256 24.21 -14.02 -7.44
CA MET A 256 25.16 -14.65 -6.53
C MET A 256 24.46 -15.71 -5.71
N VAL A 257 25.14 -16.86 -5.54
CA VAL A 257 24.66 -17.99 -4.75
C VAL A 257 25.54 -18.10 -3.50
N SER A 258 24.92 -18.28 -2.33
CA SER A 258 25.64 -18.56 -1.09
C SER A 258 26.21 -19.97 -1.15
N THR A 259 27.50 -20.09 -1.45
CA THR A 259 28.21 -21.37 -1.54
C THR A 259 28.27 -22.14 -0.23
N GLU A 260 28.04 -21.48 0.91
CA GLU A 260 28.09 -22.11 2.24
C GLU A 260 27.00 -23.19 2.42
N ASP A 261 25.83 -23.02 1.80
CA ASP A 261 24.76 -24.02 1.87
C ASP A 261 25.07 -25.27 1.03
N LEU A 262 25.70 -25.09 -0.14
CA LEU A 262 26.21 -26.20 -0.96
C LEU A 262 27.37 -26.92 -0.27
N ARG A 263 28.26 -26.16 0.40
CA ARG A 263 29.37 -26.71 1.20
C ARG A 263 28.86 -27.58 2.33
N ARG A 264 27.88 -27.09 3.11
CA ARG A 264 27.24 -27.87 4.19
C ARG A 264 26.61 -29.17 3.70
N ALA A 265 25.94 -29.15 2.55
CA ALA A 265 25.32 -30.35 1.97
C ALA A 265 26.37 -31.36 1.44
N ALA A 266 27.46 -30.89 0.83
CA ALA A 266 28.54 -31.73 0.33
C ALA A 266 29.32 -32.41 1.47
N VAL A 267 29.62 -31.66 2.54
CA VAL A 267 30.39 -32.13 3.71
C VAL A 267 29.75 -33.34 4.41
N CYS A 268 28.42 -33.50 4.35
CA CYS A 268 27.72 -34.66 4.92
C CYS A 268 27.64 -35.88 3.98
N ARG A 269 28.09 -35.78 2.72
CA ARG A 269 28.11 -36.90 1.75
C ARG A 269 29.52 -37.42 1.45
N VAL A 270 30.55 -36.64 1.72
CA VAL A 270 31.95 -37.04 1.53
C VAL A 270 32.40 -37.87 2.74
N ASN A 271 32.80 -39.12 2.53
CA ASN A 271 33.18 -40.05 3.61
C ASN A 271 34.69 -40.17 3.85
N ARG A 272 35.53 -39.52 3.03
CA ARG A 272 37.00 -39.49 3.18
C ARG A 272 37.57 -38.20 2.61
N GLU A 273 38.74 -37.78 3.09
CA GLU A 273 39.50 -36.69 2.48
C GLU A 273 40.25 -37.19 1.23
N LEU A 274 40.64 -36.26 0.35
CA LEU A 274 41.54 -36.54 -0.76
C LEU A 274 42.97 -36.73 -0.22
N THR A 275 43.68 -37.72 -0.75
CA THR A 275 45.10 -37.93 -0.40
C THR A 275 45.98 -36.87 -1.09
N PRO A 276 47.15 -36.54 -0.51
CA PRO A 276 48.09 -35.61 -1.14
C PRO A 276 48.48 -36.01 -2.57
N GLU A 277 48.62 -37.31 -2.84
CA GLU A 277 48.94 -37.85 -4.18
C GLU A 277 47.78 -37.68 -5.17
N GLU A 278 46.53 -37.88 -4.73
CA GLU A 278 45.34 -37.63 -5.57
C GLU A 278 45.22 -36.15 -5.94
N VAL A 279 45.45 -35.24 -4.98
CA VAL A 279 45.41 -33.78 -5.23
C VAL A 279 46.47 -33.37 -6.25
N GLN A 280 47.67 -33.93 -6.14
CA GLN A 280 48.79 -33.63 -7.03
C GLN A 280 48.59 -34.21 -8.44
N GLY A 281 47.85 -35.32 -8.57
CA GLY A 281 47.56 -35.98 -9.85
C GLY A 281 46.51 -35.31 -10.73
N PHE A 282 45.69 -34.41 -10.19
CA PHE A 282 44.59 -33.75 -10.92
C PHE A 282 44.85 -32.26 -11.26
N GLU A 283 46.05 -31.72 -10.95
CA GLU A 283 46.45 -30.33 -11.25
C GLU A 283 45.37 -29.26 -10.88
N VAL A 284 44.66 -29.47 -9.76
CA VAL A 284 43.64 -28.52 -9.28
C VAL A 284 44.24 -27.59 -8.23
N ASP A 285 44.27 -26.29 -8.51
CA ASP A 285 44.47 -25.25 -7.48
C ASP A 285 43.23 -25.24 -6.59
N LEU A 286 43.30 -25.90 -5.43
CA LEU A 286 42.20 -26.06 -4.48
C LEU A 286 41.84 -24.72 -3.80
N PRO A 287 40.70 -24.07 -4.12
CA PRO A 287 40.30 -22.83 -3.44
C PRO A 287 39.49 -23.12 -2.17
N LEU A 288 39.06 -24.37 -1.97
CA LEU A 288 38.10 -24.78 -0.94
C LEU A 288 38.55 -26.09 -0.28
N ALA A 289 39.47 -25.99 0.68
CA ALA A 289 39.79 -27.09 1.59
C ALA A 289 38.77 -27.11 2.75
N PHE A 290 38.29 -28.30 3.11
CA PHE A 290 37.57 -28.53 4.36
C PHE A 290 38.16 -29.74 5.06
N THR A 291 38.24 -29.67 6.38
CA THR A 291 38.71 -30.78 7.23
C THR A 291 37.49 -31.50 7.79
N LEU A 292 37.51 -32.83 7.82
CA LEU A 292 36.37 -33.62 8.33
C LEU A 292 36.01 -33.31 9.79
N GLU A 293 36.95 -32.74 10.55
CA GLU A 293 36.76 -32.30 11.93
C GLU A 293 35.77 -31.13 12.08
N GLN A 294 35.53 -30.35 11.03
CA GLN A 294 34.62 -29.18 11.06
C GLN A 294 33.15 -29.54 10.75
N ARG A 295 32.81 -30.84 10.69
CA ARG A 295 31.46 -31.33 10.39
C ARG A 295 30.44 -30.93 11.46
N GLN A 296 29.45 -30.14 11.08
CA GLN A 296 28.19 -29.98 11.82
C GLN A 296 27.03 -30.43 10.92
N CYS A 297 26.69 -31.72 10.96
CA CYS A 297 25.56 -32.26 10.22
C CYS A 297 24.30 -32.26 11.10
N PRO A 298 23.13 -31.80 10.61
CA PRO A 298 21.87 -32.00 11.31
C PRO A 298 21.57 -33.51 11.44
N PRO A 299 20.83 -33.94 12.48
CA PRO A 299 20.54 -35.35 12.70
C PRO A 299 19.80 -35.94 11.49
N VAL A 300 20.32 -37.07 10.98
CA VAL A 300 19.73 -37.81 9.86
C VAL A 300 18.39 -38.39 10.33
N TYR A 301 17.27 -37.78 9.92
CA TYR A 301 15.97 -38.42 10.09
C TYR A 301 15.92 -39.64 9.16
N SER A 302 15.70 -40.80 9.76
CA SER A 302 15.60 -42.08 9.08
C SER A 302 14.44 -42.08 8.09
N TRP A 303 14.73 -42.16 6.80
CA TRP A 303 13.74 -42.45 5.77
C TRP A 303 13.23 -43.89 5.95
N GLN A 304 12.00 -44.05 6.45
CA GLN A 304 11.25 -45.28 6.25
C GLN A 304 10.71 -45.29 4.81
N ARG A 305 10.86 -46.46 4.18
CA ARG A 305 10.72 -46.74 2.75
C ARG A 305 9.36 -46.41 2.15
#